data_AF-A0A2E7W126-F1
#
_entry.id   AF-A0A2E7W126-F1
#
_cell.length_a   1.000
_cell.length_b   1.000
_cell.length_c   1.000
_cell.angle_alpha   90.00
_cell.angle_beta   90.00
_cell.angle_gamma   90.00
#
_symmetry.space_group_name_H-M   'P 1'
#
loop_
_entity.id
_entity.type
_entity.pdbx_description
1 polymer ?
#
loop_
_entity_poly.entity_id
_entity_poly.type
_entity_poly.pdbx_seq_one_letter_code
_entity_poly.pdbx_strand_id
1 'polypeptide(L)'
;MNRFLIAAVAGVLAVIIAIVFNFILEDSDESVFDKGRDKSNITNDIKTVPENIDGEPTAIIPAFDVVRVDAAGNTVMAGRAEPNAIIVIYDNGNEVSSVQADGRGEWVFVSADPFESGSHEFSLMVETKPDHNVLSSEIVIISIPETGDDILIVKTDRDGGNSRVLQSSAEFQGRELSVETIDYDGEGKVFLSGRARAGNAVQIYLDNAFAGSARVQTSGFWSLESSILASLGEHQLRADEVSKDMSVLKRIELSFVRRLFELGKDQTAIAVVKGNSLWSIARRIYGRGVMYTLIYEANRQKITEPDLIYPGQIFTVPTPKAEPNLQQ
;
A
#
# COMPACT_ATOMS: atom_id res chain seq x y z
N MET A 1 41.38 56.56 -0.55
CA MET A 1 41.69 55.79 -1.77
C MET A 1 40.39 55.19 -2.30
N ASN A 2 40.25 55.15 -3.62
CA ASN A 2 39.03 55.15 -4.46
C ASN A 2 37.86 54.17 -4.20
N ARG A 3 36.68 54.66 -4.63
CA ARG A 3 35.37 54.01 -4.84
C ARG A 3 35.22 53.46 -6.28
N PHE A 4 34.17 52.65 -6.53
CA PHE A 4 33.30 52.42 -7.73
C PHE A 4 32.98 50.90 -7.89
N LEU A 5 31.77 50.35 -7.69
CA LEU A 5 30.42 50.38 -8.36
C LEU A 5 30.25 49.50 -9.63
N ILE A 6 29.21 48.64 -9.59
CA ILE A 6 28.27 48.13 -10.65
C ILE A 6 28.45 46.72 -11.30
N ALA A 7 27.49 45.85 -10.93
CA ALA A 7 26.62 44.89 -11.65
C ALA A 7 26.97 44.26 -13.03
N ALA A 8 26.61 42.97 -13.19
CA ALA A 8 25.66 42.48 -14.23
C ALA A 8 25.23 41.01 -13.98
N VAL A 9 24.03 40.70 -14.48
CA VAL A 9 23.17 39.50 -14.35
C VAL A 9 23.34 38.54 -15.55
N ALA A 10 22.75 37.34 -15.44
CA ALA A 10 22.47 36.28 -16.44
C ALA A 10 23.51 35.14 -16.46
N GLY A 11 23.19 33.85 -16.38
CA GLY A 11 21.92 33.12 -16.49
C GLY A 11 22.16 31.91 -17.41
N VAL A 12 21.79 30.69 -17.00
CA VAL A 12 21.34 29.61 -17.92
C VAL A 12 20.37 28.69 -17.16
N LEU A 13 19.12 28.71 -17.62
CA LEU A 13 18.05 27.76 -17.37
C LEU A 13 17.81 27.01 -18.70
N ALA A 14 17.28 25.77 -18.60
CA ALA A 14 16.72 24.93 -19.67
C ALA A 14 17.76 24.20 -20.56
N VAL A 15 17.54 23.00 -21.11
CA VAL A 15 16.35 22.34 -21.68
C VAL A 15 16.67 20.83 -21.77
N ILE A 16 15.71 19.90 -21.56
CA ILE A 16 15.25 18.92 -22.59
C ILE A 16 13.76 18.61 -22.34
N ILE A 17 12.92 19.30 -23.11
CA ILE A 17 11.58 18.91 -23.54
C ILE A 17 11.74 18.30 -24.94
N ALA A 18 11.20 17.10 -25.16
CA ALA A 18 10.76 16.54 -26.44
C ALA A 18 10.02 15.23 -26.07
N ILE A 19 8.81 14.88 -26.51
CA ILE A 19 8.16 15.04 -27.81
C ILE A 19 6.64 15.04 -27.59
N VAL A 20 5.95 16.12 -27.98
CA VAL A 20 4.57 16.09 -28.50
C VAL A 20 4.59 17.04 -29.68
N PHE A 21 4.57 16.54 -30.91
CA PHE A 21 4.00 17.21 -32.10
C PHE A 21 4.16 16.33 -33.34
N ASN A 22 3.11 15.57 -33.63
CA ASN A 22 2.70 15.05 -34.93
C ASN A 22 1.29 14.50 -34.61
N PHE A 23 0.16 14.95 -35.15
CA PHE A 23 -0.13 15.27 -36.53
C PHE A 23 -1.56 15.84 -36.55
N ILE A 24 -1.79 17.10 -36.93
CA ILE A 24 -3.12 17.60 -37.31
C ILE A 24 -2.94 18.56 -38.50
N LEU A 25 -3.66 18.24 -39.59
CA LEU A 25 -3.97 18.99 -40.82
C LEU A 25 -2.97 18.99 -41.98
N GLU A 26 -3.27 18.18 -43.00
CA GLU A 26 -3.16 18.52 -44.43
C GLU A 26 -4.08 17.54 -45.18
N ASP A 27 -5.35 17.89 -45.39
CA ASP A 27 -5.95 18.62 -46.52
C ASP A 27 -6.54 17.65 -47.57
N SER A 28 -7.72 18.04 -48.02
CA SER A 28 -8.65 17.34 -48.89
C SER A 28 -8.08 17.05 -50.27
N ASP A 29 -8.45 15.90 -50.84
CA ASP A 29 -8.67 15.85 -52.27
C ASP A 29 -9.78 14.87 -52.68
N GLU A 30 -10.44 15.27 -53.75
CA GLU A 30 -11.82 14.99 -54.14
C GLU A 30 -12.01 13.67 -54.91
N SER A 31 -13.29 13.34 -55.10
CA SER A 31 -13.88 12.14 -55.70
C SER A 31 -13.46 11.77 -57.14
N VAL A 32 -13.45 10.47 -57.45
CA VAL A 32 -13.84 9.96 -58.79
C VAL A 32 -14.68 8.68 -58.66
N PHE A 33 -15.87 8.73 -59.24
CA PHE A 33 -16.82 7.63 -59.45
C PHE A 33 -16.26 6.50 -60.33
N ASP A 34 -16.58 5.24 -60.01
CA ASP A 34 -16.93 4.24 -61.04
C ASP A 34 -18.09 3.34 -60.59
N LYS A 35 -18.97 3.08 -61.55
CA LYS A 35 -20.30 2.47 -61.46
C LYS A 35 -20.21 0.94 -61.46
N GLY A 36 -21.05 0.35 -60.62
CA GLY A 36 -21.87 -0.80 -61.02
C GLY A 36 -21.31 -2.19 -60.68
N ARG A 37 -21.91 -2.82 -59.68
CA ARG A 37 -22.52 -4.15 -59.86
C ARG A 37 -23.47 -4.51 -58.71
N ASP A 38 -24.71 -4.69 -59.14
CA ASP A 38 -25.74 -5.65 -58.71
C ASP A 38 -26.13 -5.80 -57.23
N LYS A 39 -27.40 -5.47 -56.97
CA LYS A 39 -28.14 -5.78 -55.76
C LYS A 39 -29.08 -6.95 -56.05
N SER A 40 -28.69 -8.19 -55.73
CA SER A 40 -29.65 -9.25 -55.38
C SER A 40 -28.98 -10.44 -54.67
N ASN A 41 -29.41 -10.67 -53.42
CA ASN A 41 -29.45 -11.95 -52.70
C ASN A 41 -28.19 -12.83 -52.61
N ILE A 42 -27.48 -12.79 -51.46
CA ILE A 42 -27.22 -14.01 -50.65
C ILE A 42 -27.27 -13.62 -49.16
N THR A 43 -28.18 -14.30 -48.46
CA THR A 43 -28.49 -14.26 -47.03
C THR A 43 -27.45 -14.97 -46.15
N ASN A 44 -27.38 -14.53 -44.89
CA ASN A 44 -26.93 -15.27 -43.70
C ASN A 44 -25.44 -15.65 -43.60
N ASP A 45 -24.68 -14.85 -42.84
CA ASP A 45 -23.90 -15.28 -41.67
C ASP A 45 -23.03 -14.12 -41.16
N ILE A 46 -23.67 -13.08 -40.60
CA ILE A 46 -22.98 -12.18 -39.69
C ILE A 46 -23.11 -12.82 -38.31
N LYS A 47 -22.13 -13.65 -37.97
CA LYS A 47 -21.85 -14.01 -36.59
C LYS A 47 -21.44 -12.69 -35.91
N THR A 48 -22.35 -12.10 -35.15
CA THR A 48 -22.04 -11.00 -34.26
C THR A 48 -20.86 -11.42 -33.39
N VAL A 49 -19.74 -10.72 -33.52
CA VAL A 49 -18.73 -10.73 -32.48
C VAL A 49 -19.41 -10.04 -31.29
N PRO A 50 -19.62 -10.71 -30.15
CA PRO A 50 -20.08 -10.00 -28.97
C PRO A 50 -18.96 -9.05 -28.58
N GLU A 51 -19.25 -7.76 -28.62
CA GLU A 51 -18.47 -6.75 -27.95
C GLU A 51 -18.56 -7.06 -26.45
N ASN A 52 -17.55 -7.74 -25.93
CA ASN A 52 -17.48 -8.09 -24.52
C ASN A 52 -16.94 -6.86 -23.78
N ILE A 53 -17.80 -5.86 -23.54
CA ILE A 53 -17.52 -4.71 -22.66
C ILE A 53 -18.22 -4.95 -21.31
N ASP A 54 -17.91 -6.07 -20.67
CA ASP A 54 -18.38 -6.37 -19.31
C ASP A 54 -17.18 -6.52 -18.36
N GLY A 55 -16.16 -5.68 -18.54
CA GLY A 55 -15.16 -5.45 -17.51
C GLY A 55 -15.64 -4.30 -16.63
N GLU A 56 -16.40 -4.59 -15.59
CA GLU A 56 -16.68 -3.61 -14.53
C GLU A 56 -15.34 -2.96 -14.10
N PRO A 57 -15.24 -1.61 -14.09
CA PRO A 57 -13.99 -0.94 -13.76
C PRO A 57 -13.56 -1.36 -12.36
N THR A 58 -12.41 -2.03 -12.26
CA THR A 58 -11.83 -2.38 -10.96
C THR A 58 -11.44 -1.08 -10.28
N ALA A 59 -12.02 -0.80 -9.11
CA ALA A 59 -11.70 0.39 -8.33
C ALA A 59 -10.18 0.47 -8.09
N ILE A 60 -9.56 1.60 -8.41
CA ILE A 60 -8.13 1.79 -8.22
C ILE A 60 -7.91 2.15 -6.75
N ILE A 61 -7.44 1.18 -5.96
CA ILE A 61 -7.11 1.38 -4.56
C ILE A 61 -5.99 2.42 -4.44
N PRO A 62 -6.15 3.48 -3.63
CA PRO A 62 -5.08 4.46 -3.44
C PRO A 62 -3.84 3.80 -2.84
N ALA A 63 -2.66 4.14 -3.34
CA ALA A 63 -1.40 3.51 -2.93
C ALA A 63 -0.27 4.53 -2.83
N PHE A 64 0.74 4.21 -2.01
CA PHE A 64 1.96 4.99 -1.87
C PHE A 64 3.05 4.45 -2.80
N ASP A 65 3.63 5.30 -3.64
CA ASP A 65 4.79 4.96 -4.47
C ASP A 65 6.09 5.50 -3.87
N VAL A 66 6.06 6.73 -3.34
CA VAL A 66 7.22 7.40 -2.76
C VAL A 66 6.83 8.05 -1.44
N VAL A 67 7.66 7.86 -0.42
CA VAL A 67 7.60 8.59 0.85
C VAL A 67 9.01 9.01 1.22
N ARG A 68 9.17 10.28 1.56
CA ARG A 68 10.42 10.89 2.01
C ARG A 68 10.13 11.81 3.18
N VAL A 69 10.96 11.70 4.21
CA VAL A 69 10.89 12.55 5.41
C VAL A 69 12.32 12.95 5.79
N ASP A 70 12.53 14.18 6.21
CA ASP A 70 13.80 14.60 6.81
C ASP A 70 13.74 14.62 8.35
N ALA A 71 14.87 14.84 9.01
CA ALA A 71 14.95 14.76 10.48
C ALA A 71 14.16 15.88 11.17
N ALA A 72 13.80 16.94 10.44
CA ALA A 72 12.96 18.02 10.94
C ALA A 72 11.46 17.73 10.75
N GLY A 73 11.09 16.63 10.09
CA GLY A 73 9.70 16.23 9.85
C GLY A 73 9.10 16.75 8.54
N ASN A 74 9.88 17.39 7.67
CA ASN A 74 9.38 17.81 6.35
C ASN A 74 9.10 16.58 5.50
N THR A 75 7.89 16.47 4.96
CA THR A 75 7.38 15.23 4.39
C THR A 75 6.90 15.41 2.96
N VAL A 76 7.32 14.50 2.08
CA VAL A 76 6.83 14.39 0.70
C VAL A 76 6.32 12.97 0.48
N MET A 77 5.09 12.87 -0.02
CA MET A 77 4.46 11.61 -0.41
C MET A 77 3.93 11.70 -1.82
N ALA A 78 4.04 10.62 -2.57
CA ALA A 78 3.45 10.52 -3.90
C ALA A 78 2.95 9.10 -4.14
N GLY A 79 1.99 8.97 -5.04
CA GLY A 79 1.39 7.68 -5.33
C GLY A 79 0.37 7.70 -6.44
N ARG A 80 -0.46 6.66 -6.45
CA ARG A 80 -1.53 6.46 -7.43
C ARG A 80 -2.88 6.27 -6.77
N ALA A 81 -3.92 6.68 -7.45
CA ALA A 81 -5.33 6.50 -7.09
C ALA A 81 -6.19 6.53 -8.37
N GLU A 82 -7.51 6.50 -8.22
CA GLU A 82 -8.43 6.76 -9.33
C GLU A 82 -8.17 8.16 -9.95
N PRO A 83 -8.14 8.29 -11.30
CA PRO A 83 -7.96 9.58 -11.96
C PRO A 83 -8.94 10.66 -11.49
N ASN A 84 -8.44 11.86 -11.22
CA ASN A 84 -9.20 13.02 -10.73
C ASN A 84 -9.86 12.85 -9.34
N ALA A 85 -9.62 11.74 -8.64
CA ALA A 85 -10.19 11.48 -7.33
C ALA A 85 -9.57 12.36 -6.23
N ILE A 86 -10.35 12.62 -5.18
CA ILE A 86 -9.85 13.27 -3.96
C ILE A 86 -9.33 12.18 -3.02
N ILE A 87 -8.04 12.26 -2.70
CA ILE A 87 -7.37 11.43 -1.71
C ILE A 87 -7.31 12.20 -0.40
N VAL A 88 -7.91 11.64 0.64
CA VAL A 88 -7.78 12.09 2.03
C VAL A 88 -6.61 11.36 2.67
N ILE A 89 -5.70 12.11 3.27
CA ILE A 89 -4.51 11.62 3.96
C ILE A 89 -4.76 11.74 5.46
N TYR A 90 -4.60 10.63 6.17
CA TYR A 90 -4.71 10.55 7.61
C TYR A 90 -3.35 10.33 8.25
N ASP A 91 -3.10 10.92 9.41
CA ASP A 91 -2.02 10.61 10.34
C ASP A 91 -2.61 10.16 11.67
N ASN A 92 -2.29 8.93 12.11
CA ASN A 92 -2.79 8.35 13.35
C ASN A 92 -4.34 8.40 13.44
N GLY A 93 -5.01 8.25 12.29
CA GLY A 93 -6.47 8.30 12.15
C GLY A 93 -7.08 9.70 12.07
N ASN A 94 -6.29 10.77 12.21
CA ASN A 94 -6.77 12.15 12.04
C ASN A 94 -6.50 12.63 10.62
N GLU A 95 -7.49 13.27 9.99
CA GLU A 95 -7.31 13.86 8.67
C GLU A 95 -6.29 15.01 8.75
N VAL A 96 -5.24 14.94 7.93
CA VAL A 96 -4.18 15.96 7.87
C VAL A 96 -4.21 16.75 6.57
N SER A 97 -4.71 16.16 5.48
CA SER A 97 -4.77 16.83 4.18
C SER A 97 -5.71 16.11 3.21
N SER A 98 -6.10 16.81 2.14
CA SER A 98 -6.70 16.21 0.95
C SER A 98 -5.99 16.71 -0.31
N VAL A 99 -5.74 15.80 -1.25
CA VAL A 99 -5.07 16.08 -2.53
C VAL A 99 -5.86 15.47 -3.68
N GLN A 100 -5.87 16.13 -4.83
CA GLN A 100 -6.52 15.60 -6.03
C GLN A 100 -5.50 14.86 -6.91
N ALA A 101 -5.82 13.63 -7.32
CA ALA A 101 -5.05 12.94 -8.35
C ALA A 101 -5.21 13.63 -9.71
N ASP A 102 -4.18 13.59 -10.54
CA ASP A 102 -4.25 14.09 -11.91
C ASP A 102 -5.10 13.17 -12.83
N GLY A 103 -5.23 13.55 -14.10
CA GLY A 103 -5.98 12.77 -15.09
C GLY A 103 -5.37 11.39 -15.41
N ARG A 104 -4.18 11.09 -14.90
CA ARG A 104 -3.51 9.77 -14.97
C ARG A 104 -3.58 9.01 -13.64
N GLY A 105 -4.19 9.59 -12.61
CA GLY A 105 -4.28 8.99 -11.28
C GLY A 105 -3.05 9.23 -10.39
N GLU A 106 -2.10 10.07 -10.80
CA GLU A 106 -0.91 10.38 -10.00
C GLU A 106 -1.22 11.50 -9.00
N TRP A 107 -0.74 11.39 -7.77
CA TRP A 107 -0.91 12.41 -6.74
C TRP A 107 0.40 12.70 -6.01
N VAL A 108 0.53 13.94 -5.51
CA VAL A 108 1.67 14.41 -4.72
C VAL A 108 1.16 15.22 -3.53
N PHE A 109 1.73 14.94 -2.36
CA PHE A 109 1.55 15.68 -1.13
C PHE A 109 2.91 16.18 -0.63
N VAL A 110 2.93 17.44 -0.19
CA VAL A 110 4.05 18.07 0.51
C VAL A 110 3.47 18.66 1.79
N SER A 111 4.07 18.35 2.94
CA SER A 111 3.59 18.86 4.22
C SER A 111 3.75 20.39 4.27
N ALA A 112 2.71 21.08 4.73
CA ALA A 112 2.75 22.55 4.89
C ALA A 112 3.62 22.93 6.10
N ASP A 113 3.47 22.18 7.19
CA ASP A 113 4.30 22.26 8.39
C ASP A 113 5.01 20.91 8.59
N PRO A 114 6.19 20.89 9.23
CA PRO A 114 6.84 19.63 9.59
C PRO A 114 6.01 18.85 10.61
N PHE A 115 6.00 17.52 10.50
CA PHE A 115 5.41 16.66 11.51
C PHE A 115 6.29 16.60 12.76
N GLU A 116 5.66 16.51 13.93
CA GLU A 116 6.35 16.43 15.22
C GLU A 116 7.23 15.17 15.32
N SER A 117 8.19 15.16 16.25
CA SER A 117 8.93 13.95 16.58
C SER A 117 7.99 12.87 17.15
N GLY A 118 8.22 11.60 16.82
CA GLY A 118 7.41 10.48 17.27
C GLY A 118 7.05 9.51 16.15
N SER A 119 6.05 8.67 16.41
CA SER A 119 5.52 7.70 15.45
C SER A 119 4.26 8.24 14.78
N HIS A 120 4.21 8.14 13.47
CA HIS A 120 3.10 8.55 12.62
C HIS A 120 2.65 7.37 11.76
N GLU A 121 1.35 7.05 11.78
CA GLU A 121 0.75 6.08 10.88
C GLU A 121 -0.05 6.81 9.81
N PHE A 122 0.52 6.90 8.61
CA PHE A 122 -0.14 7.48 7.46
C PHE A 122 -0.99 6.48 6.73
N SER A 123 -2.21 6.89 6.37
CA SER A 123 -3.09 6.11 5.52
C SER A 123 -3.89 6.96 4.54
N LEU A 124 -4.35 6.35 3.45
CA LEU A 124 -5.09 7.03 2.39
C LEU A 124 -6.53 6.52 2.32
N MET A 125 -7.43 7.42 1.97
CA MET A 125 -8.80 7.11 1.58
C MET A 125 -9.13 7.90 0.31
N VAL A 126 -9.76 7.25 -0.67
CA VAL A 126 -10.42 7.98 -1.75
C VAL A 126 -11.87 8.23 -1.35
N GLU A 127 -12.30 9.49 -1.45
CA GLU A 127 -13.71 9.88 -1.33
C GLU A 127 -14.29 10.06 -2.74
N THR A 128 -15.08 9.09 -3.21
CA THR A 128 -15.74 9.20 -4.53
C THR A 128 -17.16 9.71 -4.41
N LYS A 129 -17.91 9.24 -3.40
CA LYS A 129 -19.31 9.56 -3.02
C LYS A 129 -19.51 9.19 -1.54
N PRO A 130 -20.55 9.69 -0.84
CA PRO A 130 -20.78 9.40 0.58
C PRO A 130 -20.83 7.91 0.99
N ASP A 131 -21.01 7.00 0.03
CA ASP A 131 -21.14 5.55 0.21
C ASP A 131 -20.00 4.72 -0.40
N HIS A 132 -19.07 5.35 -1.14
CA HIS A 132 -17.96 4.67 -1.81
C HIS A 132 -16.62 5.29 -1.38
N ASN A 133 -16.26 5.00 -0.13
CA ASN A 133 -14.93 5.28 0.39
C ASN A 133 -14.06 4.03 0.24
N VAL A 134 -12.92 4.19 -0.40
CA VAL A 134 -11.94 3.11 -0.61
C VAL A 134 -10.70 3.45 0.21
N LEU A 135 -10.40 2.65 1.23
CA LEU A 135 -9.14 2.77 1.95
C LEU A 135 -8.02 2.14 1.16
N SER A 136 -6.83 2.71 1.28
CA SER A 136 -5.62 2.00 0.91
C SER A 136 -5.51 0.70 1.71
N SER A 137 -5.10 -0.35 1.02
CA SER A 137 -4.59 -1.57 1.63
C SER A 137 -3.23 -1.36 2.29
N GLU A 138 -2.57 -0.23 2.05
CA GLU A 138 -1.24 0.11 2.54
C GLU A 138 -1.33 1.17 3.65
N ILE A 139 -0.46 1.05 4.64
CA ILE A 139 -0.16 2.10 5.61
C ILE A 139 1.34 2.40 5.57
N VAL A 140 1.69 3.62 5.95
CA VAL A 140 3.09 4.05 6.06
C VAL A 140 3.34 4.50 7.48
N ILE A 141 4.19 3.77 8.19
CA ILE A 141 4.64 4.11 9.53
C ILE A 141 5.94 4.92 9.41
N ILE A 142 5.97 6.09 10.03
CA ILE A 142 7.13 6.98 10.05
C ILE A 142 7.53 7.20 11.52
N SER A 143 8.80 7.00 11.83
CA SER A 143 9.39 7.43 13.10
C SER A 143 10.30 8.63 12.84
N ILE A 144 9.95 9.77 13.41
CA ILE A 144 10.72 11.02 13.35
C ILE A 144 11.46 11.17 14.69
N PRO A 145 12.79 11.39 14.69
CA PRO A 145 13.56 11.45 15.92
C PRO A 145 13.30 12.73 16.72
N GLU A 146 13.34 12.66 18.05
CA GLU A 146 13.41 13.86 18.91
C GLU A 146 14.78 14.55 18.80
N THR A 147 15.84 13.78 18.59
CA THR A 147 17.23 14.25 18.41
C THR A 147 17.99 13.34 17.46
N GLY A 148 18.95 13.90 16.74
CA GLY A 148 19.70 13.17 15.71
C GLY A 148 18.93 13.04 14.40
N ASP A 149 19.41 12.18 13.52
CA ASP A 149 18.88 12.09 12.15
C ASP A 149 18.20 10.75 11.88
N ASP A 150 17.98 9.89 12.89
CA ASP A 150 17.48 8.51 12.75
C ASP A 150 15.96 8.46 12.46
N ILE A 151 15.63 8.47 11.18
CA ILE A 151 14.28 8.32 10.64
C ILE A 151 14.09 6.84 10.30
N LEU A 152 12.86 6.36 10.44
CA LEU A 152 12.44 5.07 9.89
C LEU A 152 11.12 5.26 9.15
N ILE A 153 11.04 4.83 7.90
CA ILE A 153 9.81 4.77 7.12
C ILE A 153 9.58 3.32 6.75
N VAL A 154 8.47 2.74 7.20
CA VAL A 154 8.02 1.40 6.88
C VAL A 154 6.69 1.51 6.15
N LYS A 155 6.61 0.93 4.95
CA LYS A 155 5.34 0.68 4.29
C LYS A 155 4.93 -0.74 4.60
N THR A 156 3.68 -0.95 5.00
CA THR A 156 3.14 -2.29 5.22
C THR A 156 1.69 -2.36 4.77
N ASP A 157 1.19 -3.57 4.57
CA ASP A 157 -0.24 -3.79 4.38
C ASP A 157 -0.98 -3.54 5.69
N ARG A 158 -2.21 -3.06 5.60
CA ARG A 158 -3.06 -2.68 6.74
C ARG A 158 -3.39 -3.88 7.65
N ASP A 159 -3.45 -5.08 7.11
CA ASP A 159 -3.59 -6.34 7.84
C ASP A 159 -2.27 -6.95 8.32
N GLY A 160 -1.17 -6.22 8.11
CA GLY A 160 0.17 -6.70 8.37
C GLY A 160 0.65 -7.63 7.26
N GLY A 161 1.95 -7.84 7.28
CA GLY A 161 2.59 -8.90 6.52
C GLY A 161 2.96 -8.54 5.08
N ASN A 162 3.18 -7.28 4.72
CA ASN A 162 4.03 -6.96 3.57
C ASN A 162 4.92 -5.75 3.89
N SER A 163 5.49 -5.78 5.10
CA SER A 163 6.35 -4.73 5.61
C SER A 163 7.64 -4.58 4.81
N ARG A 164 7.92 -3.35 4.38
CA ARG A 164 9.14 -2.93 3.71
C ARG A 164 9.62 -1.59 4.24
N VAL A 165 10.89 -1.52 4.61
CA VAL A 165 11.57 -0.24 4.90
C VAL A 165 11.74 0.56 3.60
N LEU A 166 11.17 1.78 3.56
CA LEU A 166 11.30 2.74 2.46
C LEU A 166 12.47 3.71 2.68
N GLN A 167 12.77 4.04 3.93
CA GLN A 167 13.87 4.89 4.33
C GLN A 167 14.29 4.52 5.74
N SER A 168 15.59 4.52 6.00
CA SER A 168 16.08 4.69 7.36
C SER A 168 17.44 5.37 7.34
N SER A 169 17.67 6.32 8.25
CA SER A 169 18.88 7.14 8.31
C SER A 169 19.84 6.77 9.42
N ALA A 170 19.51 5.73 10.20
CA ALA A 170 20.52 5.00 10.96
C ALA A 170 21.67 4.68 10.01
N GLU A 171 22.85 5.26 10.27
CA GLU A 171 24.02 5.04 9.44
C GLU A 171 24.28 3.54 9.36
N PHE A 172 23.88 2.93 8.26
CA PHE A 172 24.34 1.62 7.91
C PHE A 172 25.81 1.77 7.55
N GLN A 173 26.69 1.72 8.56
CA GLN A 173 28.15 1.72 8.41
C GLN A 173 28.65 0.44 7.72
N GLY A 174 27.82 -0.21 6.87
CA GLY A 174 28.14 -1.40 6.10
C GLY A 174 28.44 -2.63 6.96
N ARG A 175 28.18 -2.61 8.27
CA ARG A 175 28.90 -3.48 9.21
C ARG A 175 28.07 -4.25 10.23
N GLU A 176 26.81 -3.89 10.44
CA GLU A 176 26.00 -4.51 11.49
C GLU A 176 24.77 -5.16 10.89
N LEU A 177 24.49 -6.40 11.28
CA LEU A 177 23.26 -7.09 10.91
C LEU A 177 22.12 -6.47 11.74
N SER A 178 21.06 -6.00 11.08
CA SER A 178 19.84 -5.50 11.74
C SER A 178 18.61 -6.24 11.23
N VAL A 179 17.63 -6.37 12.12
CA VAL A 179 16.22 -6.62 11.79
C VAL A 179 15.49 -5.35 12.20
N GLU A 180 14.88 -4.67 11.23
CA GLU A 180 14.26 -3.34 11.41
C GLU A 180 12.74 -3.43 11.51
N THR A 181 12.14 -4.42 10.86
CA THR A 181 10.71 -4.73 11.01
C THR A 181 10.50 -6.23 11.17
N ILE A 182 9.49 -6.55 11.98
CA ILE A 182 8.91 -7.87 12.14
C ILE A 182 7.42 -7.63 12.13
N ASP A 183 6.77 -8.18 11.12
CA ASP A 183 5.35 -8.05 10.92
C ASP A 183 4.76 -9.43 10.64
N TYR A 184 3.45 -9.58 10.79
CA TYR A 184 2.77 -10.83 10.52
C TYR A 184 1.34 -10.60 10.07
N ASP A 185 0.85 -11.48 9.20
CA ASP A 185 -0.54 -11.45 8.77
C ASP A 185 -1.48 -12.18 9.76
N GLY A 186 -2.77 -12.17 9.42
CA GLY A 186 -3.81 -12.88 10.19
C GLY A 186 -3.62 -14.39 10.27
N GLU A 187 -2.87 -15.00 9.35
CA GLU A 187 -2.55 -16.44 9.33
C GLU A 187 -1.26 -16.76 10.11
N GLY A 188 -0.48 -15.73 10.44
CA GLY A 188 0.77 -15.83 11.20
C GLY A 188 2.00 -15.95 10.33
N LYS A 189 1.89 -15.71 9.02
CA LYS A 189 3.06 -15.61 8.15
C LYS A 189 3.85 -14.37 8.55
N VAL A 190 5.16 -14.52 8.72
CA VAL A 190 6.03 -13.47 9.25
C VAL A 190 6.79 -12.80 8.11
N PHE A 191 6.85 -11.48 8.16
CA PHE A 191 7.51 -10.65 7.17
C PHE A 191 8.56 -9.81 7.87
N LEU A 192 9.79 -9.91 7.39
CA LEU A 192 10.95 -9.31 8.01
C LEU A 192 11.69 -8.46 6.99
N SER A 193 12.23 -7.34 7.45
CA SER A 193 13.25 -6.63 6.70
C SER A 193 14.25 -5.96 7.62
N GLY A 194 15.41 -5.64 7.07
CA GLY A 194 16.49 -5.00 7.78
C GLY A 194 17.69 -4.79 6.88
N ARG A 195 18.88 -4.74 7.48
CA ARG A 195 20.13 -4.52 6.75
C ARG A 195 21.25 -5.49 7.14
N ALA A 196 22.18 -5.68 6.22
CA ALA A 196 23.37 -6.52 6.38
C ALA A 196 24.41 -6.18 5.29
N ARG A 197 25.58 -6.84 5.28
CA ARG A 197 26.59 -6.56 4.24
C ARG A 197 26.07 -6.96 2.86
N ALA A 198 26.15 -6.04 1.91
CA ALA A 198 25.78 -6.28 0.52
C ALA A 198 26.49 -7.52 -0.06
N GLY A 199 25.74 -8.36 -0.79
CA GLY A 199 26.26 -9.58 -1.42
C GLY A 199 26.31 -10.83 -0.53
N ASN A 200 26.17 -10.68 0.80
CA ASN A 200 25.93 -11.78 1.72
C ASN A 200 24.45 -12.21 1.68
N ALA A 201 24.09 -13.19 2.49
CA ALA A 201 22.70 -13.57 2.74
C ALA A 201 22.37 -13.50 4.23
N VAL A 202 21.09 -13.35 4.55
CA VAL A 202 20.56 -13.46 5.92
C VAL A 202 19.69 -14.69 6.00
N GLN A 203 20.02 -15.62 6.89
CA GLN A 203 19.21 -16.79 7.20
C GLN A 203 18.37 -16.51 8.44
N ILE A 204 17.08 -16.79 8.35
CA ILE A 204 16.12 -16.54 9.41
C ILE A 204 15.66 -17.87 10.01
N TYR A 205 15.58 -17.90 11.33
CA TYR A 205 15.04 -19.01 12.10
C TYR A 205 13.96 -18.52 13.03
N LEU A 206 12.85 -19.26 13.10
CA LEU A 206 11.74 -19.02 14.01
C LEU A 206 11.64 -20.22 14.95
N ASP A 207 11.72 -19.98 16.26
CA ASP A 207 11.75 -21.02 17.30
C ASP A 207 12.77 -22.13 17.00
N ASN A 208 13.96 -21.69 16.58
CA ASN A 208 15.10 -22.52 16.17
C ASN A 208 14.90 -23.37 14.90
N ALA A 209 13.75 -23.25 14.22
CA ALA A 209 13.49 -23.88 12.93
C ALA A 209 13.83 -22.92 11.77
N PHE A 210 14.43 -23.44 10.69
CA PHE A 210 14.81 -22.61 9.54
C PHE A 210 13.56 -22.08 8.81
N ALA A 211 13.40 -20.76 8.79
CA ALA A 211 12.25 -20.06 8.24
C ALA A 211 12.52 -19.41 6.88
N GLY A 212 13.78 -19.33 6.44
CA GLY A 212 14.12 -18.91 5.08
C GLY A 212 15.49 -18.23 4.96
N SER A 213 15.82 -17.79 3.74
CA SER A 213 17.05 -17.05 3.44
C SER A 213 16.79 -15.93 2.44
N ALA A 214 17.38 -14.76 2.69
CA ALA A 214 17.29 -13.57 1.82
C ALA A 214 18.67 -13.09 1.38
N ARG A 215 18.81 -12.73 0.10
CA ARG A 215 20.01 -12.07 -0.41
C ARG A 215 19.99 -10.59 -0.03
N VAL A 216 21.14 -10.09 0.43
CA VAL A 216 21.31 -8.68 0.75
C VAL A 216 21.61 -7.91 -0.53
N GLN A 217 20.80 -6.90 -0.82
CA GLN A 217 20.91 -6.04 -1.99
C GLN A 217 22.18 -5.18 -1.92
N THR A 218 22.57 -4.55 -3.04
CA THR A 218 23.74 -3.64 -3.09
C THR A 218 23.59 -2.41 -2.20
N SER A 219 22.35 -2.02 -1.90
CA SER A 219 22.00 -0.96 -0.95
C SER A 219 22.12 -1.38 0.52
N GLY A 220 22.41 -2.66 0.79
CA GLY A 220 22.48 -3.23 2.14
C GLY A 220 21.15 -3.73 2.70
N PHE A 221 20.04 -3.53 1.99
CA PHE A 221 18.71 -3.99 2.42
C PHE A 221 18.47 -5.47 2.12
N TRP A 222 17.73 -6.12 3.01
CA TRP A 222 17.18 -7.45 2.78
C TRP A 222 15.72 -7.50 3.27
N SER A 223 14.93 -8.38 2.67
CA SER A 223 13.55 -8.66 3.06
C SER A 223 13.27 -10.15 2.91
N LEU A 224 12.41 -10.70 3.76
CA LEU A 224 12.07 -12.11 3.79
C LEU A 224 10.62 -12.32 4.22
N GLU A 225 9.91 -13.17 3.48
CA GLU A 225 8.67 -13.81 3.90
C GLU A 225 9.01 -15.19 4.46
N SER A 226 8.55 -15.49 5.68
CA SER A 226 8.86 -16.74 6.36
C SER A 226 8.12 -17.92 5.74
N SER A 227 8.81 -19.05 5.62
CA SER A 227 8.17 -20.33 5.27
C SER A 227 7.46 -20.99 6.46
N ILE A 228 7.69 -20.48 7.67
CA ILE A 228 7.08 -20.96 8.92
C ILE A 228 6.07 -19.91 9.40
N LEU A 229 4.87 -20.35 9.77
CA LEU A 229 3.86 -19.51 10.40
C LEU A 229 4.10 -19.42 11.92
N ALA A 230 4.10 -18.20 12.45
CA ALA A 230 4.08 -17.93 13.88
C ALA A 230 2.68 -18.20 14.45
N SER A 231 2.61 -19.03 15.49
CA SER A 231 1.39 -19.21 16.28
C SER A 231 1.06 -17.96 17.09
N LEU A 232 -0.03 -17.98 17.87
CA LEU A 232 -0.25 -16.93 18.87
C LEU A 232 0.69 -17.14 20.06
N GLY A 233 1.24 -16.07 20.61
CA GLY A 233 2.13 -16.10 21.77
C GLY A 233 3.55 -15.59 21.48
N GLU A 234 4.46 -15.90 22.40
CA GLU A 234 5.88 -15.55 22.33
C GLU A 234 6.62 -16.43 21.31
N HIS A 235 7.51 -15.81 20.54
CA HIS A 235 8.34 -16.46 19.54
C HIS A 235 9.78 -15.96 19.63
N GLN A 236 10.75 -16.84 19.38
CA GLN A 236 12.15 -16.50 19.26
C GLN A 236 12.56 -16.41 17.78
N LEU A 237 13.08 -15.27 17.37
CA LEU A 237 13.66 -15.06 16.06
C LEU A 237 15.19 -15.06 16.16
N ARG A 238 15.86 -15.77 15.25
CA ARG A 238 17.30 -15.65 15.03
C ARG A 238 17.58 -15.27 13.58
N ALA A 239 18.42 -14.27 13.37
CA ALA A 239 18.94 -13.90 12.07
C ALA A 239 20.45 -14.10 12.03
N ASP A 240 20.92 -14.85 11.02
CA ASP A 240 22.33 -15.15 10.77
C ASP A 240 22.77 -14.51 9.46
N GLU A 241 23.69 -13.55 9.49
CA GLU A 241 24.38 -13.08 8.29
C GLU A 241 25.41 -14.12 7.89
N VAL A 242 25.28 -14.66 6.68
CA VAL A 242 26.17 -15.69 6.14
C VAL A 242 26.91 -15.20 4.91
N SER A 243 28.21 -15.52 4.82
CA SER A 243 29.01 -15.29 3.62
C SER A 243 28.67 -16.29 2.50
N LYS A 244 29.28 -16.11 1.32
CA LYS A 244 29.06 -16.99 0.15
C LYS A 244 29.42 -18.46 0.39
N ASP A 245 30.32 -18.72 1.31
CA ASP A 245 30.75 -20.06 1.76
C ASP A 245 29.85 -20.62 2.89
N MET A 246 28.75 -19.94 3.22
CA MET A 246 27.79 -20.30 4.27
C MET A 246 28.32 -20.18 5.71
N SER A 247 29.49 -19.56 5.91
CA SER A 247 30.00 -19.25 7.25
C SER A 247 29.16 -18.15 7.91
N VAL A 248 28.75 -18.34 9.17
CA VAL A 248 28.04 -17.31 9.95
C VAL A 248 29.02 -16.21 10.35
N LEU A 249 28.77 -14.99 9.89
CA LEU A 249 29.58 -13.81 10.18
C LEU A 249 29.05 -13.03 11.38
N LYS A 250 27.72 -12.93 11.48
CA LYS A 250 27.00 -12.21 12.54
C LYS A 250 25.69 -12.94 12.85
N ARG A 251 25.24 -12.79 14.10
CA ARG A 251 24.01 -13.37 14.61
C ARG A 251 23.32 -12.35 15.51
N ILE A 252 22.01 -12.24 15.35
CA ILE A 252 21.13 -11.56 16.30
C ILE A 252 19.99 -12.50 16.69
N GLU A 253 19.57 -12.41 17.94
CA GLU A 253 18.42 -13.14 18.49
C GLU A 253 17.52 -12.13 19.19
N LEU A 254 16.22 -12.23 18.93
CA LEU A 254 15.20 -11.35 19.50
C LEU A 254 13.92 -12.14 19.76
N SER A 255 13.08 -11.62 20.63
CA SER A 255 11.76 -12.19 20.92
C SER A 255 10.67 -11.27 20.40
N PHE A 256 9.60 -11.84 19.88
CA PHE A 256 8.39 -11.09 19.53
C PHE A 256 7.14 -11.84 19.96
N VAL A 257 6.06 -11.11 20.20
CA VAL A 257 4.77 -11.69 20.59
C VAL A 257 3.80 -11.51 19.44
N ARG A 258 3.29 -12.62 18.91
CA ARG A 258 2.15 -12.56 18.01
C ARG A 258 0.86 -12.55 18.84
N ARG A 259 0.09 -11.48 18.73
CA ARG A 259 -1.21 -11.33 19.39
C ARG A 259 -2.32 -11.20 18.37
N LEU A 260 -3.52 -11.63 18.77
CA LEU A 260 -4.74 -11.23 18.08
C LEU A 260 -4.91 -9.72 18.28
N PHE A 261 -5.06 -8.98 17.18
CA PHE A 261 -5.44 -7.59 17.25
C PHE A 261 -6.90 -7.54 17.73
N GLU A 262 -7.12 -7.16 18.99
CA GLU A 262 -8.46 -6.86 19.48
C GLU A 262 -8.87 -5.49 18.91
N LEU A 263 -9.77 -5.48 17.92
CA LEU A 263 -10.43 -4.24 17.52
C LEU A 263 -11.08 -3.63 18.77
N GLY A 264 -10.76 -2.35 19.01
CA GLY A 264 -11.17 -1.61 20.20
C GLY A 264 -12.67 -1.68 20.48
N LYS A 265 -13.02 -1.38 21.74
CA LYS A 265 -14.35 -1.59 22.36
C LYS A 265 -15.58 -1.11 21.56
N ASP A 266 -15.40 -0.25 20.56
CA ASP A 266 -16.53 0.31 19.82
C ASP A 266 -16.91 -0.48 18.57
N GLN A 267 -16.04 -1.40 18.07
CA GLN A 267 -16.34 -2.37 16.99
C GLN A 267 -17.15 -1.83 15.78
N THR A 268 -17.17 -0.52 15.48
CA THR A 268 -18.20 0.02 14.57
C THR A 268 -17.88 -0.15 13.10
N ALA A 269 -16.62 -0.38 12.73
CA ALA A 269 -16.23 -0.59 11.33
C ALA A 269 -14.97 -1.44 11.17
N ILE A 270 -14.83 -2.08 10.03
CA ILE A 270 -13.66 -2.85 9.60
C ILE A 270 -13.31 -2.50 8.16
N ALA A 271 -12.02 -2.59 7.83
CA ALA A 271 -11.58 -2.66 6.44
C ALA A 271 -11.61 -4.12 5.97
N VAL A 272 -12.17 -4.36 4.80
CA VAL A 272 -12.04 -5.64 4.09
C VAL A 272 -10.59 -5.76 3.63
N VAL A 273 -9.96 -6.90 3.88
CA VAL A 273 -8.62 -7.20 3.40
C VAL A 273 -8.64 -8.43 2.51
N LYS A 274 -7.55 -8.67 1.77
CA LYS A 274 -7.48 -9.78 0.81
C LYS A 274 -7.75 -11.12 1.51
N GLY A 275 -8.58 -11.95 0.89
CA GLY A 275 -8.99 -13.25 1.46
C GLY A 275 -10.12 -13.16 2.51
N ASN A 276 -10.62 -11.97 2.84
CA ASN A 276 -11.82 -11.85 3.66
C ASN A 276 -13.07 -12.26 2.89
N SER A 277 -14.02 -12.83 3.62
CA SER A 277 -15.41 -13.00 3.22
C SER A 277 -16.29 -12.48 4.35
N LEU A 278 -17.54 -12.12 4.07
CA LEU A 278 -18.47 -11.71 5.13
C LEU A 278 -18.60 -12.79 6.21
N TRP A 279 -18.53 -14.07 5.81
CA TRP A 279 -18.52 -15.21 6.74
C TRP A 279 -17.25 -15.28 7.60
N SER A 280 -16.06 -15.14 7.01
CA SER A 280 -14.81 -15.22 7.78
C SER A 280 -14.68 -14.03 8.74
N ILE A 281 -15.11 -12.85 8.29
CA ILE A 281 -15.25 -11.66 9.12
C ILE A 281 -16.22 -11.91 10.27
N ALA A 282 -17.43 -12.38 10.00
CA ALA A 282 -18.44 -12.61 11.05
C ALA A 282 -18.03 -13.70 12.04
N ARG A 283 -17.34 -14.74 11.56
CA ARG A 283 -16.75 -15.76 12.43
C ARG A 283 -15.67 -15.16 13.32
N ARG A 284 -14.84 -14.27 12.80
CA ARG A 284 -13.79 -13.56 13.54
C ARG A 284 -14.38 -12.62 14.60
N ILE A 285 -15.43 -11.88 14.27
CA ILE A 285 -15.99 -10.83 15.12
C ILE A 285 -17.03 -11.36 16.10
N TYR A 286 -18.00 -12.15 15.63
CA TYR A 286 -19.14 -12.62 16.42
C TYR A 286 -18.96 -14.06 16.93
N GLY A 287 -17.83 -14.70 16.61
CA GLY A 287 -17.59 -16.12 16.89
C GLY A 287 -18.44 -17.07 16.04
N ARG A 288 -19.32 -16.55 15.18
CA ARG A 288 -20.27 -17.32 14.36
C ARG A 288 -20.31 -16.78 12.94
N GLY A 289 -19.83 -17.56 11.98
CA GLY A 289 -19.79 -17.16 10.57
C GLY A 289 -21.17 -16.81 10.00
N VAL A 290 -22.23 -17.48 10.45
CA VAL A 290 -23.63 -17.21 10.08
C VAL A 290 -24.11 -15.79 10.41
N MET A 291 -23.45 -15.09 11.34
CA MET A 291 -23.78 -13.70 11.68
C MET A 291 -23.31 -12.69 10.61
N TYR A 292 -22.81 -13.17 9.47
CA TYR A 292 -22.44 -12.33 8.33
C TYR A 292 -23.61 -11.50 7.80
N THR A 293 -24.84 -11.97 8.01
CA THR A 293 -26.07 -11.25 7.65
C THR A 293 -26.18 -9.90 8.34
N LEU A 294 -25.71 -9.78 9.60
CA LEU A 294 -25.70 -8.50 10.32
C LEU A 294 -24.75 -7.49 9.66
N ILE A 295 -23.58 -7.97 9.22
CA ILE A 295 -22.59 -7.16 8.51
C ILE A 295 -23.16 -6.78 7.14
N TYR A 296 -23.76 -7.72 6.43
CA TYR A 296 -24.40 -7.46 5.14
C TYR A 296 -25.52 -6.41 5.26
N GLU A 297 -26.43 -6.55 6.22
CA GLU A 297 -27.55 -5.63 6.43
C GLU A 297 -27.09 -4.21 6.75
N ALA A 298 -26.08 -4.06 7.62
CA ALA A 298 -25.52 -2.76 7.97
C ALA A 298 -24.79 -2.07 6.80
N ASN A 299 -24.43 -2.83 5.76
CA ASN A 299 -23.66 -2.35 4.62
C ASN A 299 -24.36 -2.58 3.29
N ARG A 300 -25.68 -2.80 3.26
CA ARG A 300 -26.41 -3.10 2.03
C ARG A 300 -26.28 -2.04 0.93
N GLN A 301 -25.98 -0.81 1.31
CA GLN A 301 -25.73 0.27 0.35
C GLN A 301 -24.32 0.23 -0.26
N LYS A 302 -23.38 -0.47 0.39
CA LYS A 302 -21.97 -0.61 -0.01
C LYS A 302 -21.64 -1.95 -0.64
N ILE A 303 -22.54 -2.94 -0.52
CA ILE A 303 -22.36 -4.30 -1.00
C ILE A 303 -23.33 -4.52 -2.16
N THR A 304 -22.84 -4.32 -3.39
CA THR A 304 -23.60 -4.56 -4.61
C THR A 304 -23.84 -6.06 -4.81
N GLU A 305 -22.84 -6.89 -4.51
CA GLU A 305 -22.90 -8.35 -4.59
C GLU A 305 -22.41 -8.98 -3.27
N PRO A 306 -23.27 -9.71 -2.53
CA PRO A 306 -22.90 -10.27 -1.23
C PRO A 306 -21.71 -11.23 -1.26
N ASP A 307 -21.52 -11.91 -2.39
CA ASP A 307 -20.44 -12.87 -2.61
C ASP A 307 -19.12 -12.20 -3.04
N LEU A 308 -19.14 -10.89 -3.31
CA LEU A 308 -18.01 -10.16 -3.86
C LEU A 308 -17.73 -8.88 -3.06
N ILE A 309 -16.73 -8.99 -2.18
CA ILE A 309 -16.22 -7.87 -1.38
C ILE A 309 -14.75 -7.63 -1.75
N TYR A 310 -14.34 -6.37 -1.78
CA TYR A 310 -13.04 -5.95 -2.29
C TYR A 310 -12.14 -5.43 -1.16
N PRO A 311 -10.83 -5.74 -1.19
CA PRO A 311 -9.88 -5.14 -0.26
C PRO A 311 -9.97 -3.60 -0.26
N GLY A 312 -9.90 -3.00 0.92
CA GLY A 312 -10.03 -1.55 1.11
C GLY A 312 -11.46 -1.05 1.36
N GLN A 313 -12.50 -1.87 1.14
CA GLN A 313 -13.87 -1.48 1.50
C GLN A 313 -14.04 -1.35 3.02
N ILE A 314 -14.73 -0.31 3.48
CA ILE A 314 -15.06 -0.14 4.91
C ILE A 314 -16.48 -0.61 5.19
N PHE A 315 -16.60 -1.65 6.02
CA PHE A 315 -17.88 -2.17 6.48
C PHE A 315 -18.17 -1.81 7.92
N THR A 316 -19.36 -1.28 8.16
CA THR A 316 -19.94 -1.11 9.49
C THR A 316 -20.16 -2.47 10.13
N VAL A 317 -19.75 -2.65 11.38
CA VAL A 317 -19.94 -3.90 12.12
C VAL A 317 -20.88 -3.63 13.31
N PRO A 318 -22.15 -4.03 13.23
CA PRO A 318 -23.09 -3.77 14.31
C PRO A 318 -22.85 -4.70 15.52
N THR A 319 -23.06 -4.20 16.73
CA THR A 319 -23.15 -5.06 17.91
C THR A 319 -24.43 -5.89 17.84
N PRO A 320 -24.38 -7.23 17.99
CA PRO A 320 -25.59 -8.04 18.03
C PRO A 320 -26.44 -7.61 19.22
N LYS A 321 -27.71 -7.26 18.98
CA LYS A 321 -28.66 -7.05 20.07
C LYS A 321 -28.79 -8.36 20.83
N ALA A 322 -28.69 -8.32 22.16
CA ALA A 322 -28.95 -9.49 22.98
C ALA A 322 -30.35 -10.03 22.65
N GLU A 323 -30.42 -11.29 22.18
CA GLU A 323 -31.71 -11.94 22.01
C GLU A 323 -32.39 -12.03 23.39
N PRO A 324 -33.66 -11.60 23.52
CA PRO A 324 -34.40 -11.85 24.75
C PRO A 324 -34.47 -13.37 24.95
N ASN A 325 -33.96 -13.84 26.09
CA ASN A 325 -33.99 -15.25 26.48
C ASN A 325 -35.39 -15.83 26.26
N LEU A 326 -35.57 -16.64 25.21
CA LEU A 326 -36.68 -17.57 25.11
C LEU A 326 -36.35 -18.74 26.04
N GLN A 327 -36.69 -18.56 27.32
CA GLN A 327 -36.74 -19.67 28.27
C GLN A 327 -37.82 -20.65 27.80
N GLN A 328 -37.42 -21.89 27.54
CA GLN A 328 -38.29 -23.07 27.63
C GLN A 328 -37.97 -23.78 28.93
#